data_AF-A0A8D9BVD4-F1
#
_entry.id   AF-A0A8D9BVD4-F1
#
_cell.length_a   1.000
_cell.length_b   1.000
_cell.length_c   1.000
_cell.angle_alpha   90.00
_cell.angle_beta   90.00
_cell.angle_gamma   90.00
#
_symmetry.space_group_name_H-M   'P 1'
#
loop_
_entity.id
_entity.type
_entity.pdbx_description
1 polymer ?
#
loop_
_entity_poly.entity_id
_entity_poly.type
_entity_poly.pdbx_seq_one_letter_code
_entity_poly.pdbx_strand_id
1 'polypeptide(L)'
;MGHYVFISMLSANFTIISFVFTITQVLKFKLSISLILIIRTVYWFRVFKHTAPRYSPMELIHILLTIILVFLGTKLIYWFSKRIKFIRRIEKMPGPQTWPLIGTSWYFLRHRQNLFKCIRALVQKYGPVYRTWTGGLAIVHLTRPEHVELVLNNSRNNKKSFGYTFLHDWLGLGLLTSSGEKWFSHRKMITPTFHFEILETFFNTFSRKSDILIDNLSQHSKQG
;
A
#
# COMPACT_ATOMS: atom_id res chain seq x y z
N MET A 1 38.66 53.76 31.31
CA MET A 1 37.57 52.97 30.71
C MET A 1 37.08 53.49 29.34
N GLY A 2 37.24 54.77 28.97
CA GLY A 2 36.70 55.32 27.71
C GLY A 2 37.34 54.84 26.39
N HIS A 3 38.62 54.48 26.35
CA HIS A 3 39.30 54.06 25.11
C HIS A 3 38.82 52.71 24.54
N TYR A 4 38.45 51.75 25.41
CA TYR A 4 37.94 50.44 24.97
C TYR A 4 36.50 50.50 24.42
N VAL A 5 35.67 51.42 24.97
CA VAL A 5 34.31 51.66 24.47
C VAL A 5 34.37 52.28 23.07
N PHE A 6 35.29 53.21 22.83
CA PHE A 6 35.44 53.86 21.52
C PHE A 6 35.91 52.88 20.42
N ILE A 7 36.88 52.01 20.73
CA ILE A 7 37.38 50.99 19.79
C ILE A 7 36.30 49.92 19.50
N SER A 8 35.54 49.49 20.51
CA SER A 8 34.43 48.55 20.29
C SER A 8 33.30 49.14 19.44
N MET A 9 32.93 50.42 19.64
CA MET A 9 31.94 51.11 18.79
C MET A 9 32.42 51.28 17.34
N LEU A 10 33.71 51.58 17.12
CA LEU A 10 34.31 51.64 15.77
C LEU A 10 34.29 50.27 15.08
N SER A 11 34.63 49.19 15.80
CA SER A 11 34.59 47.82 15.25
C SER A 11 33.16 47.35 14.92
N ALA A 12 32.18 47.73 15.76
CA ALA A 12 30.77 47.44 15.54
C ALA A 12 30.24 48.18 14.31
N ASN A 13 30.56 49.47 14.16
CA ASN A 13 30.19 50.25 12.98
C ASN A 13 30.82 49.69 11.70
N PHE A 14 32.09 49.27 11.74
CA PHE A 14 32.74 48.67 10.57
C PHE A 14 32.10 47.32 10.17
N THR A 15 31.73 46.49 11.15
CA THR A 15 31.05 45.22 10.92
C THR A 15 29.65 45.42 10.32
N ILE A 16 28.90 46.41 10.83
CA ILE A 16 27.58 46.78 10.30
C ILE A 16 27.69 47.29 8.86
N ILE A 17 28.68 48.15 8.56
CA ILE A 17 28.89 48.68 7.21
C ILE A 17 29.27 47.57 6.24
N SER A 18 30.17 46.66 6.62
CA SER A 18 30.55 45.48 5.81
C SER A 18 29.36 44.54 5.56
N PHE A 19 28.51 44.34 6.57
CA PHE A 19 27.30 43.53 6.44
C PHE A 19 26.26 44.16 5.53
N VAL A 20 25.98 45.46 5.67
CA VAL A 20 25.06 46.21 4.80
C VAL A 20 25.58 46.25 3.36
N PHE A 21 26.89 46.42 3.16
CA PHE A 21 27.53 46.34 1.84
C PHE A 21 27.36 44.94 1.22
N THR A 22 27.59 43.89 2.00
CA THR A 22 27.42 42.51 1.52
C THR A 22 25.95 42.22 1.15
N ILE A 23 24.99 42.65 1.97
CA ILE A 23 23.56 42.50 1.66
C ILE A 23 23.19 43.26 0.38
N THR A 24 23.63 44.50 0.21
CA THR A 24 23.33 45.28 -1.01
C THR A 24 23.98 44.68 -2.25
N GLN A 25 25.19 44.11 -2.15
CA GLN A 25 25.82 43.37 -3.26
C GLN A 25 25.04 42.10 -3.61
N VAL A 26 24.64 41.30 -2.62
CA VAL A 26 23.83 40.08 -2.83
C VAL A 26 22.45 40.42 -3.41
N LEU A 27 21.81 41.50 -2.97
CA LEU A 27 20.51 41.94 -3.48
C LEU A 27 20.61 42.43 -4.93
N LYS A 28 21.63 43.23 -5.26
CA LYS A 28 21.91 43.67 -6.64
C LYS A 28 22.19 42.48 -7.56
N PHE A 29 22.93 41.48 -7.08
CA PHE A 29 23.21 40.27 -7.84
C PHE A 29 21.95 39.44 -8.12
N LYS A 30 21.08 39.23 -7.11
CA LYS A 30 19.79 38.54 -7.28
C LYS A 30 18.85 39.29 -8.25
N LEU A 31 18.76 40.61 -8.14
CA LEU A 31 17.97 41.44 -9.05
C LEU A 31 18.48 41.35 -10.50
N SER A 32 19.80 41.34 -10.69
CA SER A 32 20.42 41.19 -12.02
C SER A 32 20.10 39.84 -12.66
N ILE A 33 20.21 38.73 -11.92
CA ILE A 33 19.86 37.40 -12.42
C ILE A 33 18.37 37.32 -12.79
N SER A 34 17.50 37.82 -11.92
CA SER A 34 16.06 37.83 -12.18
C SER A 34 15.72 38.63 -13.45
N LEU A 35 16.34 39.80 -13.63
CA LEU A 35 16.17 40.63 -14.81
C LEU A 35 16.67 39.92 -16.09
N ILE A 36 17.81 39.24 -16.02
CA ILE A 36 18.35 38.46 -17.14
C ILE A 36 17.40 37.31 -17.50
N LEU A 37 16.84 36.61 -16.52
CA LEU A 37 15.87 35.53 -16.76
C LEU A 37 14.58 36.07 -17.40
N ILE A 38 14.08 37.21 -16.94
CA ILE A 38 12.89 37.87 -17.52
C ILE A 38 13.18 38.32 -18.95
N ILE A 39 14.30 39.00 -19.19
CA ILE A 39 14.71 39.45 -20.54
C ILE A 39 14.89 38.25 -21.46
N ARG A 40 15.56 37.18 -21.00
CA ARG A 40 15.69 35.93 -21.78
C ARG A 40 14.33 35.32 -22.10
N THR A 41 13.41 35.29 -21.15
CA THR A 41 12.06 34.73 -21.35
C THR A 41 11.25 35.58 -22.34
N VAL A 42 11.29 36.91 -22.22
CA VAL A 42 10.59 37.84 -23.11
C VAL A 42 11.21 37.83 -24.52
N TYR A 43 12.55 37.80 -24.61
CA TYR A 43 13.26 37.70 -25.89
C TYR A 43 12.96 36.38 -26.57
N TRP A 44 13.04 35.25 -25.86
CA TRP A 44 12.66 33.95 -26.40
C TRP A 44 11.19 33.93 -26.80
N PHE A 45 10.28 34.52 -26.02
CA PHE A 45 8.87 34.60 -26.38
C PHE A 45 8.64 35.40 -27.68
N ARG A 46 9.37 36.52 -27.86
CA ARG A 46 9.28 37.35 -29.07
C ARG A 46 9.86 36.66 -30.30
N VAL A 47 11.03 36.03 -30.16
CA VAL A 47 11.66 35.24 -31.23
C VAL A 47 10.76 34.06 -31.59
N PHE A 48 10.30 33.31 -30.60
CA PHE A 48 9.43 32.15 -30.78
C PHE A 48 8.11 32.52 -31.46
N LYS A 49 7.51 33.68 -31.17
CA LYS A 49 6.29 34.12 -31.86
C LYS A 49 6.48 34.34 -33.36
N HIS A 50 7.68 34.71 -33.81
CA HIS A 50 7.97 34.97 -35.22
C HIS A 50 8.61 33.79 -35.96
N THR A 51 9.29 32.89 -35.24
CA THR A 51 9.97 31.72 -35.83
C THR A 51 9.26 30.40 -35.57
N ALA A 52 8.21 30.36 -34.75
CA ALA A 52 7.47 29.14 -34.51
C ALA A 52 6.69 28.73 -35.78
N PRO A 53 6.84 27.50 -36.26
CA PRO A 53 5.98 26.97 -37.31
C PRO A 53 4.51 27.07 -36.88
N ARG A 54 3.64 27.55 -37.77
CA ARG A 54 2.18 27.56 -37.57
C ARG A 54 1.68 26.13 -37.66
N TYR A 55 1.68 25.42 -36.55
CA TYR A 55 1.03 24.12 -36.46
C TYR A 55 -0.47 24.29 -36.60
N SER A 56 -1.06 23.49 -37.49
CA SER A 56 -2.51 23.35 -37.56
C SER A 56 -3.03 22.76 -36.24
N PRO A 57 -4.29 23.03 -35.84
CA PRO A 57 -4.88 22.43 -34.65
C PRO A 57 -4.77 20.89 -34.62
N MET A 58 -4.81 20.25 -35.79
CA MET A 58 -4.65 18.80 -35.93
C MET A 58 -3.25 18.31 -35.56
N GLU A 59 -2.19 19.00 -35.97
CA GLU A 59 -0.81 18.63 -35.63
C GLU A 59 -0.54 18.75 -34.12
N LEU A 60 -1.11 19.76 -33.46
CA LEU A 60 -1.04 19.90 -32.01
C LEU A 60 -1.72 18.73 -31.28
N ILE A 61 -2.86 18.25 -31.79
CA ILE A 61 -3.56 17.08 -31.24
C ILE A 61 -2.70 15.82 -31.40
N HIS A 62 -2.10 15.60 -32.56
CA HIS A 62 -1.23 14.44 -32.78
C HIS A 62 0.02 14.45 -31.88
N ILE A 63 0.65 15.61 -31.69
CA ILE A 63 1.78 15.77 -30.77
C ILE A 63 1.34 15.46 -29.33
N LEU A 64 0.18 15.95 -28.90
CA LEU A 64 -0.34 15.66 -27.57
C LEU A 64 -0.64 14.17 -27.37
N LEU A 65 -1.28 13.52 -28.35
CA LEU A 65 -1.59 12.09 -28.31
C LEU A 65 -0.32 11.22 -28.25
N THR A 66 0.71 11.57 -29.02
CA THR A 66 1.98 10.84 -28.99
C THR A 66 2.70 10.99 -27.65
N ILE A 67 2.69 12.17 -27.04
CA ILE A 67 3.22 12.37 -25.68
C ILE A 67 2.47 11.52 -24.66
N ILE A 68 1.13 11.49 -24.73
CA ILE A 68 0.30 10.64 -23.85
C ILE A 68 0.63 9.16 -24.05
N LEU A 69 0.74 8.69 -25.30
CA LEU A 69 1.09 7.31 -25.61
C LEU A 69 2.48 6.92 -25.09
N VAL A 70 3.49 7.78 -25.25
CA VAL A 70 4.83 7.55 -24.70
C VAL A 70 4.81 7.53 -23.17
N PHE A 71 4.08 8.44 -22.54
CA PHE A 71 3.92 8.46 -21.09
C PHE A 71 3.23 7.19 -20.57
N LEU A 72 2.14 6.75 -21.21
CA LEU A 72 1.46 5.50 -20.86
C LEU A 72 2.36 4.27 -21.13
N GLY A 73 3.07 4.25 -22.25
CA GLY A 73 4.01 3.19 -22.61
C GLY A 73 5.14 3.04 -21.60
N THR A 74 5.77 4.13 -21.18
CA THR A 74 6.81 4.10 -20.14
C THR A 74 6.26 3.62 -18.79
N LYS A 75 5.05 4.04 -18.39
CA LYS A 75 4.37 3.53 -17.19
C LYS A 75 4.09 2.03 -17.30
N LEU A 76 3.64 1.55 -18.46
CA LEU A 76 3.35 0.14 -18.71
C LEU A 76 4.63 -0.70 -18.65
N ILE A 77 5.71 -0.27 -19.33
CA ILE A 77 7.01 -0.95 -19.30
C ILE A 77 7.58 -0.99 -17.89
N TYR A 78 7.50 0.12 -17.15
CA TYR A 78 7.94 0.18 -15.76
C TYR A 78 7.13 -0.79 -14.88
N TRP A 79 5.80 -0.81 -15.03
CA TRP A 79 4.92 -1.72 -14.30
C TRP A 79 5.24 -3.19 -14.63
N PHE A 80 5.37 -3.54 -15.92
CA PHE A 80 5.73 -4.89 -16.36
C PHE A 80 7.10 -5.30 -15.83
N SER A 81 8.09 -4.42 -15.91
CA SER A 81 9.44 -4.67 -15.39
C SER A 81 9.42 -4.94 -13.88
N LYS A 82 8.67 -4.14 -13.12
CA LYS A 82 8.47 -4.34 -11.68
C LYS A 82 7.76 -5.66 -11.40
N ARG A 83 6.73 -5.98 -12.19
CA ARG A 83 5.93 -7.19 -12.06
C ARG A 83 6.75 -8.45 -12.33
N ILE A 84 7.56 -8.47 -13.39
CA ILE A 84 8.45 -9.59 -13.73
C ILE A 84 9.50 -9.77 -12.63
N LYS A 85 10.12 -8.68 -12.15
CA LYS A 85 11.07 -8.75 -11.03
C LYS A 85 10.42 -9.32 -9.77
N PHE A 86 9.18 -8.95 -9.47
CA PHE A 86 8.41 -9.50 -8.35
C PHE A 86 8.16 -11.01 -8.52
N ILE A 87 7.64 -11.43 -9.68
CA ILE A 87 7.39 -12.85 -9.99
C ILE A 87 8.67 -13.65 -9.83
N ARG A 88 9.80 -13.20 -10.42
CA ARG A 88 11.10 -13.88 -10.31
C ARG A 88 11.59 -14.05 -8.87
N ARG A 89 11.25 -13.14 -7.95
CA ARG A 89 11.62 -13.27 -6.53
C ARG A 89 10.76 -14.30 -5.81
N ILE A 90 9.47 -14.32 -6.11
CA ILE A 90 8.51 -15.25 -5.50
C ILE A 90 8.71 -16.68 -6.04
N GLU A 91 9.03 -16.82 -7.32
CA GLU A 91 9.34 -18.10 -7.97
C GLU A 91 10.63 -18.77 -7.44
N LYS A 92 11.42 -18.08 -6.60
CA LYS A 92 12.53 -18.72 -5.87
C LYS A 92 12.05 -19.65 -4.75
N MET A 93 10.84 -19.44 -4.25
CA MET A 93 10.25 -20.28 -3.22
C MET A 93 9.69 -21.56 -3.85
N PRO A 94 9.75 -22.71 -3.17
CA PRO A 94 9.17 -23.94 -3.69
C PRO A 94 7.66 -23.80 -3.84
N GLY A 95 7.08 -24.52 -4.79
CA GLY A 95 5.64 -24.51 -4.99
C GLY A 95 5.23 -25.25 -6.27
N PRO A 96 3.93 -25.50 -6.45
CA PRO A 96 3.42 -26.19 -7.63
C PRO A 96 3.66 -25.37 -8.91
N GLN A 97 3.67 -26.04 -10.05
CA GLN A 97 3.84 -25.38 -11.35
C GLN A 97 2.75 -24.32 -11.58
N THR A 98 3.17 -23.16 -12.08
CA THR A 98 2.32 -21.99 -12.28
C THR A 98 1.99 -21.84 -13.75
N TRP A 99 0.70 -21.64 -14.05
CA TRP A 99 0.26 -21.34 -15.41
C TRP A 99 0.22 -19.81 -15.61
N PRO A 100 0.52 -19.31 -16.82
CA PRO A 100 0.35 -17.90 -17.13
C PRO A 100 -1.07 -17.43 -16.80
N LEU A 101 -1.21 -16.22 -16.23
CA LEU A 101 -2.47 -15.56 -15.84
C LEU A 101 -3.26 -16.21 -14.69
N ILE A 102 -3.49 -17.54 -14.73
CA ILE A 102 -4.33 -18.27 -13.76
C ILE A 102 -3.51 -18.68 -12.52
N GLY A 103 -2.21 -18.92 -12.70
CA GLY A 103 -1.35 -19.38 -11.62
C GLY A 103 -1.63 -20.83 -11.24
N THR A 104 -1.82 -21.07 -9.94
CA THR A 104 -2.12 -22.39 -9.37
C THR A 104 -3.60 -22.57 -9.02
N SER A 105 -4.43 -21.53 -9.23
CA SER A 105 -5.88 -21.57 -8.95
C SER A 105 -6.57 -22.78 -9.58
N TRP A 106 -6.16 -23.16 -10.80
CA TRP A 106 -6.71 -24.32 -11.50
C TRP A 106 -6.62 -25.61 -10.70
N TYR A 107 -5.49 -25.81 -10.01
CA TYR A 107 -5.25 -26.99 -9.17
C TYR A 107 -6.26 -27.08 -8.01
N PHE A 108 -6.62 -25.93 -7.41
CA PHE A 108 -7.60 -25.86 -6.33
C PHE A 108 -9.04 -26.02 -6.83
N LEU A 109 -9.39 -25.40 -7.97
CA LEU A 109 -10.71 -25.52 -8.58
C LEU A 109 -11.05 -26.98 -8.93
N ARG A 110 -10.07 -27.72 -9.49
CA ARG A 110 -10.24 -29.15 -9.82
C ARG A 110 -10.51 -30.03 -8.59
N HIS A 111 -9.97 -29.67 -7.43
CA HIS A 111 -10.09 -30.44 -6.19
C HIS A 111 -11.04 -29.83 -5.17
N ARG A 112 -12.02 -29.02 -5.60
CA ARG A 112 -12.92 -28.26 -4.70
C ARG A 112 -13.59 -29.10 -3.61
N GLN A 113 -13.99 -30.34 -3.91
CA GLN A 113 -14.63 -31.26 -2.96
C GLN A 113 -13.65 -31.83 -1.93
N ASN A 114 -12.35 -31.87 -2.27
CA ASN A 114 -11.28 -32.48 -1.47
C ASN A 114 -10.17 -31.46 -1.15
N LEU A 115 -10.55 -30.19 -0.98
CA LEU A 115 -9.61 -29.08 -0.87
C LEU A 115 -8.63 -29.26 0.30
N PHE A 116 -9.11 -29.75 1.45
CA PHE A 116 -8.26 -30.03 2.61
C PHE A 116 -7.20 -31.10 2.33
N LYS A 117 -7.55 -32.17 1.61
CA LYS A 117 -6.58 -33.21 1.23
C LYS A 117 -5.54 -32.66 0.26
N CYS A 118 -5.98 -31.84 -0.68
CA CYS A 118 -5.13 -31.14 -1.64
C CYS A 118 -4.12 -30.20 -0.95
N ILE A 119 -4.59 -29.37 -0.01
CA ILE A 119 -3.72 -28.47 0.77
C ILE A 119 -2.70 -29.28 1.59
N ARG A 120 -3.14 -30.34 2.27
CA ARG A 120 -2.23 -31.21 3.04
C ARG A 120 -1.12 -31.81 2.16
N ALA A 121 -1.46 -32.27 0.96
CA ALA A 121 -0.47 -32.79 0.01
C ALA A 121 0.55 -31.73 -0.42
N LEU A 122 0.12 -30.47 -0.62
CA LEU A 122 1.04 -29.36 -0.93
C LEU A 122 1.96 -29.02 0.24
N VAL A 123 1.43 -29.00 1.46
CA VAL A 123 2.20 -28.79 2.69
C VAL A 123 3.28 -29.86 2.84
N GLN A 124 2.92 -31.14 2.66
CA GLN A 124 3.87 -32.25 2.75
C GLN A 124 4.94 -32.20 1.66
N LYS A 125 4.58 -31.77 0.45
CA LYS A 125 5.49 -31.76 -0.71
C LYS A 125 6.43 -30.56 -0.75
N TYR A 126 5.97 -29.37 -0.35
CA TYR A 126 6.69 -28.12 -0.52
C TYR A 126 6.96 -27.34 0.77
N GLY A 127 6.42 -27.78 1.91
CA GLY A 127 6.72 -27.18 3.21
C GLY A 127 8.23 -27.17 3.51
N PRO A 128 8.70 -26.32 4.44
CA PRO A 128 7.92 -25.56 5.43
C PRO A 128 7.40 -24.19 4.96
N VAL A 129 7.87 -23.69 3.82
CA VAL A 129 7.46 -22.42 3.22
C VAL A 129 7.31 -22.61 1.73
N TYR A 130 6.11 -22.36 1.19
CA TYR A 130 5.86 -22.53 -0.24
C TYR A 130 4.94 -21.45 -0.81
N ARG A 131 5.02 -21.25 -2.13
CA ARG A 131 4.25 -20.23 -2.85
C ARG A 131 3.17 -20.84 -3.75
N THR A 132 1.99 -20.23 -3.73
CA THR A 132 0.91 -20.48 -4.68
C THR A 132 0.49 -19.18 -5.34
N TRP A 133 -0.09 -19.26 -6.52
CA TRP A 133 -0.63 -18.11 -7.23
C TRP A 133 -2.14 -18.25 -7.40
N THR A 134 -2.84 -17.19 -7.01
CA THR A 134 -4.26 -17.02 -7.29
C THR A 134 -4.43 -15.92 -8.32
N GLY A 135 -4.47 -16.30 -9.59
CA GLY A 135 -4.40 -15.34 -10.69
C GLY A 135 -3.12 -14.49 -10.63
N GLY A 136 -3.29 -13.17 -10.52
CA GLY A 136 -2.20 -12.22 -10.34
C GLY A 136 -1.65 -12.08 -8.91
N LEU A 137 -2.18 -12.79 -7.92
CA LEU A 137 -1.80 -12.64 -6.51
C LEU A 137 -0.92 -13.80 -6.06
N ALA A 138 0.26 -13.49 -5.54
CA ALA A 138 1.13 -14.46 -4.87
C ALA A 138 0.68 -14.65 -3.43
N ILE A 139 0.55 -15.91 -3.01
CA ILE A 139 0.26 -16.31 -1.64
C ILE A 139 1.43 -17.17 -1.15
N VAL A 140 2.02 -16.77 -0.04
CA VAL A 140 3.09 -17.53 0.62
C VAL A 140 2.48 -18.22 1.83
N HIS A 141 2.65 -19.53 1.89
CA HIS A 141 2.15 -20.38 2.97
C HIS A 141 3.29 -20.70 3.92
N LEU A 142 3.03 -20.49 5.21
CA LEU A 142 3.95 -20.80 6.30
C LEU A 142 3.32 -21.94 7.11
N THR A 143 4.02 -23.06 7.22
CA THR A 143 3.47 -24.26 7.87
C THR A 143 4.10 -24.53 9.23
N ARG A 144 5.23 -23.87 9.51
CA ARG A 144 5.96 -23.97 10.78
C ARG A 144 5.50 -22.88 11.76
N PRO A 145 5.27 -23.22 13.04
CA PRO A 145 4.77 -22.27 14.03
C PRO A 145 5.74 -21.10 14.23
N GLU A 146 7.05 -21.32 14.17
CA GLU A 146 8.06 -20.27 14.39
C GLU A 146 8.00 -19.21 13.28
N HIS A 147 7.70 -19.60 12.04
CA HIS A 147 7.54 -18.67 10.92
C HIS A 147 6.22 -17.89 11.01
N VAL A 148 5.15 -18.55 11.44
CA VAL A 148 3.84 -17.94 11.62
C VAL A 148 3.90 -16.88 12.72
N GLU A 149 4.54 -17.21 13.84
CA GLU A 149 4.72 -16.29 14.98
C GLU A 149 5.45 -15.01 14.57
N LEU A 150 6.56 -15.11 13.83
CA LEU A 150 7.32 -13.96 13.33
C LEU A 150 6.45 -13.01 12.48
N VAL A 151 5.52 -13.55 11.69
CA VAL A 151 4.65 -12.74 10.83
C VAL A 151 3.50 -12.13 11.63
N LEU A 152 2.88 -12.90 12.54
CA LEU A 152 1.71 -12.47 13.31
C LEU A 152 2.06 -11.48 14.43
N ASN A 153 3.23 -11.61 15.06
CA ASN A 153 3.66 -10.71 16.13
C ASN A 153 4.08 -9.33 15.60
N ASN A 154 4.31 -9.18 14.30
CA ASN A 154 4.68 -7.90 13.72
C ASN A 154 3.44 -7.03 13.46
N SER A 155 3.26 -5.98 14.24
CA SER A 155 2.15 -5.02 14.11
C SER A 155 2.06 -4.35 12.73
N ARG A 156 3.17 -4.28 11.97
CA ARG A 156 3.19 -3.77 10.58
C ARG A 156 2.45 -4.69 9.60
N ASN A 157 2.29 -5.98 9.93
CA ASN A 157 1.62 -6.96 9.10
C ASN A 157 0.10 -7.07 9.37
N ASN A 158 -0.46 -6.23 10.25
CA ASN A 158 -1.89 -6.28 10.61
C ASN A 158 -2.83 -5.66 9.54
N LYS A 159 -2.34 -5.47 8.31
CA LYS A 159 -3.20 -5.05 7.19
C LYS A 159 -3.97 -6.26 6.67
N LYS A 160 -5.29 -6.14 6.56
CA LYS A 160 -6.11 -7.20 5.99
C LYS A 160 -5.70 -7.50 4.53
N SER A 161 -5.67 -8.79 4.20
CA SER A 161 -5.32 -9.25 2.86
C SER A 161 -6.41 -8.87 1.86
N PHE A 162 -6.10 -8.95 0.56
CA PHE A 162 -7.06 -8.71 -0.51
C PHE A 162 -8.33 -9.58 -0.37
N GLY A 163 -8.24 -10.78 0.24
CA GLY A 163 -9.41 -11.64 0.46
C GLY A 163 -10.52 -10.99 1.30
N TYR A 164 -10.20 -10.03 2.17
CA TYR A 164 -11.20 -9.34 3.00
C TYR A 164 -12.06 -8.36 2.20
N THR A 165 -11.62 -7.92 1.01
CA THR A 165 -12.41 -6.97 0.21
C THR A 165 -13.72 -7.59 -0.27
N PHE A 166 -13.76 -8.92 -0.47
CA PHE A 166 -15.00 -9.63 -0.81
C PHE A 166 -16.05 -9.58 0.30
N LEU A 167 -15.64 -9.29 1.54
CA LEU A 167 -16.55 -9.16 2.68
C LEU A 167 -17.01 -7.72 2.91
N HIS A 168 -16.45 -6.73 2.20
CA HIS A 168 -16.77 -5.32 2.44
C HIS A 168 -18.22 -4.98 2.08
N ASP A 169 -18.75 -5.54 0.99
CA ASP A 169 -20.13 -5.26 0.58
C ASP A 169 -21.15 -5.86 1.55
N TRP A 170 -20.79 -6.94 2.25
CA TRP A 170 -21.66 -7.61 3.21
C TRP A 170 -21.49 -7.09 4.65
N LEU A 171 -20.26 -7.05 5.16
CA LEU A 171 -19.94 -6.73 6.56
C LEU A 171 -19.46 -5.28 6.75
N GLY A 172 -19.31 -4.52 5.67
CA GLY A 172 -18.73 -3.19 5.72
C GLY A 172 -17.29 -3.19 6.23
N LEU A 173 -16.87 -2.04 6.76
CA LEU A 173 -15.57 -1.85 7.42
C LEU A 173 -15.70 -2.00 8.95
N GLY A 174 -16.03 -3.21 9.40
CA GLY A 174 -16.23 -3.59 10.80
C GLY A 174 -15.02 -4.24 11.47
N LEU A 175 -15.22 -4.96 12.58
CA LEU A 175 -14.13 -5.58 13.37
C LEU A 175 -13.25 -6.54 12.55
N LEU A 176 -13.84 -7.32 11.65
CA LEU A 176 -13.13 -8.34 10.86
C LEU A 176 -12.33 -7.73 9.70
N THR A 177 -12.87 -6.70 9.05
CA THR A 177 -12.40 -6.14 7.77
C THR A 177 -11.60 -4.84 7.92
N SER A 178 -11.75 -4.11 9.02
CA SER A 178 -10.97 -2.90 9.30
C SER A 178 -9.53 -3.21 9.72
N SER A 179 -8.66 -2.19 9.66
CA SER A 179 -7.24 -2.25 10.07
C SER A 179 -6.89 -0.99 10.88
N GLY A 180 -5.76 -1.02 11.59
CA GLY A 180 -5.23 0.14 12.30
C GLY A 180 -6.11 0.63 13.46
N GLU A 181 -6.24 1.95 13.61
CA GLU A 181 -6.95 2.58 14.71
C GLU A 181 -8.44 2.22 14.75
N LYS A 182 -9.11 2.15 13.58
CA LYS A 182 -10.52 1.74 13.51
C LYS A 182 -10.74 0.33 14.05
N TRP A 183 -9.86 -0.60 13.68
CA TRP A 183 -9.89 -1.96 14.21
C TRP A 183 -9.66 -1.98 15.72
N PHE A 184 -8.67 -1.21 16.20
CA PHE A 184 -8.35 -1.14 17.62
C PHE A 184 -9.51 -0.60 18.45
N SER A 185 -10.15 0.48 17.99
CA SER A 185 -11.33 1.07 18.64
C SER A 185 -12.49 0.07 18.74
N HIS A 186 -12.83 -0.59 17.63
CA HIS A 186 -13.88 -1.63 17.62
C HIS A 186 -13.53 -2.82 18.53
N ARG A 187 -12.27 -3.28 18.53
CA ARG A 187 -11.78 -4.33 19.43
C ARG A 187 -11.97 -3.94 20.90
N LYS A 188 -11.56 -2.72 21.27
CA LYS A 188 -11.63 -2.22 22.64
C LYS A 188 -13.06 -2.17 23.15
N MET A 189 -14.01 -1.81 22.28
CA MET A 189 -15.43 -1.75 22.61
C MET A 189 -16.06 -3.13 22.78
N ILE A 190 -15.73 -4.10 21.92
CA ILE A 190 -16.40 -5.41 21.86
C ILE A 190 -15.79 -6.43 22.83
N THR A 191 -14.48 -6.38 23.09
CA THR A 191 -13.78 -7.39 23.90
C THR A 191 -14.40 -7.61 25.30
N PRO A 192 -14.88 -6.57 26.03
CA PRO A 192 -15.53 -6.76 27.32
C PRO A 192 -16.75 -7.69 27.28
N THR A 193 -17.51 -7.73 26.18
CA THR A 193 -18.70 -8.60 26.03
C THR A 193 -18.35 -10.09 26.04
N PHE A 194 -17.09 -10.43 25.79
CA PHE A 194 -16.56 -11.80 25.82
C PHE A 194 -15.82 -12.11 27.14
N HIS A 195 -16.03 -11.32 28.20
CA HIS A 195 -15.51 -11.62 29.53
C HIS A 195 -16.28 -12.79 30.17
N PHE A 196 -15.61 -13.61 30.97
CA PHE A 196 -16.16 -14.86 31.51
C PHE A 196 -17.50 -14.68 32.25
N GLU A 197 -17.63 -13.63 33.07
CA GLU A 197 -18.88 -13.32 33.79
C GLU A 197 -20.09 -13.16 32.85
N ILE A 198 -19.91 -12.51 31.69
CA ILE A 198 -20.98 -12.34 30.71
C ILE A 198 -21.27 -13.67 30.02
N LEU A 199 -20.22 -14.46 29.73
CA LEU A 199 -20.38 -15.77 29.10
C LEU A 199 -21.16 -16.76 29.97
N GLU A 200 -21.00 -16.70 31.29
CA GLU A 200 -21.78 -17.52 32.24
C GLU A 200 -23.27 -17.21 32.16
N THR A 201 -23.66 -15.95 31.93
CA THR A 201 -25.08 -15.59 31.75
C THR A 201 -25.71 -16.24 30.51
N PHE A 202 -24.91 -16.56 29.49
CA PHE A 202 -25.38 -17.24 28.29
C PHE A 202 -25.54 -18.76 28.46
N PHE A 203 -24.97 -19.36 29.51
CA PHE A 203 -25.00 -20.81 29.71
C PHE A 203 -26.42 -21.38 29.71
N ASN A 204 -27.34 -20.78 30.48
CA ASN A 204 -28.75 -21.19 30.54
C ASN A 204 -29.43 -21.07 29.17
N THR A 205 -29.07 -20.07 28.38
CA THR A 205 -29.61 -19.90 27.03
C THR A 205 -29.09 -20.99 26.08
N PHE A 206 -27.79 -21.30 26.14
CA PHE A 206 -27.21 -22.38 25.34
C PHE A 206 -27.78 -23.75 25.71
N SER A 207 -27.96 -24.04 27.00
CA SER A 207 -28.60 -25.27 27.48
C SER A 207 -30.00 -25.41 26.87
N ARG A 208 -30.85 -24.41 27.09
CA ARG A 208 -32.23 -24.42 26.58
C ARG A 208 -32.29 -24.55 25.05
N LYS A 209 -31.41 -23.87 24.31
CA LYS A 209 -31.38 -23.97 22.84
C LYS A 209 -30.85 -25.32 22.36
N SER A 210 -29.97 -25.96 23.13
CA SER A 210 -29.49 -27.31 22.86
C SER A 210 -30.60 -28.34 23.08
N ASP A 211 -31.40 -28.20 24.16
CA ASP A 211 -32.54 -29.07 24.42
C ASP A 211 -33.56 -29.02 23.28
N ILE A 212 -33.93 -27.81 22.82
CA ILE A 212 -34.82 -27.63 21.67
C ILE A 212 -34.27 -28.31 20.41
N LEU A 213 -32.95 -28.20 20.16
CA LEU A 213 -32.32 -28.85 19.02
C LEU A 213 -32.39 -30.37 19.14
N ILE A 214 -32.15 -30.93 20.33
CA ILE A 214 -32.25 -32.37 20.60
C ILE A 214 -33.68 -32.86 20.37
N ASP A 215 -34.67 -32.16 20.90
CA ASP A 215 -36.08 -32.49 20.72
C ASP A 215 -36.46 -32.55 19.24
N ASN A 216 -36.10 -31.50 18.48
CA ASN A 216 -36.35 -31.43 17.04
C ASN A 216 -35.68 -32.58 16.28
N LEU A 217 -34.41 -32.87 16.58
CA LEU A 217 -33.68 -33.97 15.94
C LEU A 217 -34.29 -35.34 16.31
N SER A 218 -34.72 -35.53 17.56
CA SER A 218 -35.33 -36.77 18.02
C SER A 218 -36.66 -37.06 17.35
N GLN A 219 -37.45 -36.03 17.03
CA GLN A 219 -38.69 -36.17 16.29
C GLN A 219 -38.45 -36.65 14.85
N HIS A 220 -37.45 -36.08 14.18
CA HIS A 220 -37.11 -36.46 12.80
C HIS A 220 -36.39 -37.81 12.72
N SER A 221 -35.62 -38.17 13.75
CA SER A 221 -34.99 -39.50 13.86
C SER A 221 -35.98 -40.65 14.02
N LYS A 222 -37.23 -40.37 14.40
CA LYS A 222 -38.30 -41.38 14.52
C LYS A 222 -39.15 -41.51 13.24
N GLN A 223 -38.95 -40.63 12.26
CA GLN A 223 -39.76 -40.55 11.04
C GLN A 223 -39.07 -41.12 9.78
N GLY A 224 -37.80 -41.52 9.87
CA GLY A 224 -37.05 -42.20 8.79
C GLY A 224 -36.42 -43.49 9.29
#